data_AF-A0A6V7ITI3-F1
#
_entry.id   AF-A0A6V7ITI3-F1
#
_cell.length_a   1.000
_cell.length_b   1.000
_cell.length_c   1.000
_cell.angle_alpha   90.00
_cell.angle_beta   90.00
_cell.angle_gamma   90.00
#
_symmetry.space_group_name_H-M   'P 1'
#
loop_
_entity.id
_entity.type
_entity.pdbx_description
1 polymer ?
#
loop_
_entity_poly.entity_id
_entity_poly.type
_entity_poly.pdbx_seq_one_letter_code
_entity_poly.pdbx_strand_id
1 'polypeptide(L)'
;VVVPFLTESYSSSQDPPEKSIPICTLKNFPNAIEHTLQWARDNFEGLFRQAAENAAQYITDPQFVERTLKLPGVQPLEVLESVKTALVDERPKDFADCVAWARCHWQDQYNNQIRQLLFNFPPDQVTSSGQPFWSGPKRCPVPLEFNPEDNLHLDYIVAAANLKATVYGLATNRNRSEILKMLESVVVPEFTPKSGVKIAETDQQVQVSNGSGNIDHERLQQLQDELPTPSELAGITINPQDFEKDDDTNFHIDFIVAASNLRAANYKIPAADRHKSKLIAGKIIPAIATTTSVVAGLVCLELIKLARDCRNLARYKNGFVNLALPFFGFSEPIAAPKLKYYDIEWTLWDRFEVKGELTLKEFLDYFKEKHRLEVTMLSQGVCMLYSFFMAKVKCQERMSLPMSEVVKKVSKKRLEPHVKALVFELCCNDENGEDVEVPYVRYTLS
;
A
#
# COMPACT_ATOMS: atom_id res chain seq x y z
N VAL A 1 -18.93 -18.61 11.88
CA VAL A 1 -19.35 -18.16 13.22
C VAL A 1 -18.20 -18.37 14.19
N VAL A 2 -17.93 -17.39 15.05
CA VAL A 2 -16.83 -17.42 16.02
C VAL A 2 -17.44 -17.40 17.42
N VAL A 3 -17.24 -18.48 18.18
CA VAL A 3 -17.84 -18.68 19.51
C VAL A 3 -16.73 -18.84 20.55
N PRO A 4 -16.67 -17.95 21.57
CA PRO A 4 -15.65 -18.02 22.61
C PRO A 4 -15.59 -19.38 23.30
N PHE A 5 -14.37 -19.86 23.55
CA PHE A 5 -14.04 -21.14 24.19
C PHE A 5 -14.57 -22.38 23.45
N LEU A 6 -14.91 -22.25 22.16
CA LEU A 6 -15.46 -23.34 21.37
C LEU A 6 -14.84 -23.44 19.97
N THR A 7 -14.89 -22.37 19.18
CA THR A 7 -14.38 -22.38 17.79
C THR A 7 -13.06 -21.66 17.68
N GLU A 8 -12.36 -21.86 16.57
CA GLU A 8 -11.29 -20.95 16.17
C GLU A 8 -11.79 -19.51 15.94
N SER A 9 -10.85 -18.57 15.79
CA SER A 9 -11.14 -17.18 15.44
C SER A 9 -11.12 -16.96 13.92
N TYR A 10 -11.62 -15.82 13.44
CA TYR A 10 -11.50 -15.49 12.00
C TYR A 10 -10.04 -15.47 11.53
N SER A 11 -9.14 -14.93 12.35
CA SER A 11 -7.70 -14.82 12.04
C SER A 11 -6.95 -16.16 12.13
N SER A 12 -7.61 -17.25 12.54
CA SER A 12 -7.01 -18.58 12.59
C SER A 12 -6.90 -19.22 11.20
N SER A 13 -7.70 -18.76 10.24
CA SER A 13 -7.64 -19.14 8.84
C SER A 13 -6.99 -18.04 7.99
N GLN A 14 -6.26 -18.43 6.94
CA GLN A 14 -5.70 -17.49 5.96
C GLN A 14 -6.55 -17.48 4.69
N ASP A 15 -7.09 -16.31 4.35
CA ASP A 15 -7.66 -16.08 3.04
C ASP A 15 -6.53 -15.92 1.99
N PRO A 16 -6.75 -16.35 0.73
CA PRO A 16 -5.77 -16.13 -0.33
C PRO A 16 -5.41 -14.65 -0.45
N PRO A 17 -4.12 -14.28 -0.42
CA PRO A 17 -3.73 -12.88 -0.58
C PRO A 17 -4.13 -12.37 -1.96
N GLU A 18 -4.39 -11.07 -2.08
CA GLU A 18 -4.54 -10.43 -3.39
C GLU A 18 -3.30 -10.71 -4.24
N LYS A 19 -3.49 -11.18 -5.47
CA LYS A 19 -2.40 -11.36 -6.41
C LYS A 19 -1.86 -9.98 -6.81
N SER A 20 -0.65 -9.65 -6.37
CA SER A 20 0.06 -8.48 -6.85
C SER A 20 0.62 -8.72 -8.25
N ILE A 21 0.57 -7.69 -9.10
CA ILE A 21 1.17 -7.73 -10.42
C ILE A 21 2.66 -7.38 -10.26
N PRO A 22 3.59 -8.15 -10.86
CA PRO A 22 5.02 -7.83 -10.80
C PRO A 22 5.32 -6.42 -11.30
N ILE A 23 6.22 -5.70 -10.63
CA ILE A 23 6.55 -4.31 -10.96
C ILE A 23 7.14 -4.20 -12.37
N CYS A 24 7.97 -5.16 -12.79
CA CYS A 24 8.54 -5.19 -14.14
C CYS A 24 7.45 -5.37 -15.22
N THR A 25 6.39 -6.13 -14.92
CA THR A 25 5.23 -6.29 -15.79
C THR A 25 4.46 -4.98 -15.94
N LEU A 26 4.24 -4.23 -14.85
CA LEU A 26 3.60 -2.92 -14.90
C LEU A 26 4.47 -1.89 -15.66
N LYS A 27 5.76 -1.83 -15.34
CA LYS A 27 6.69 -0.82 -15.87
C LYS A 27 7.08 -1.03 -17.33
N ASN A 28 7.33 -2.26 -17.76
CA ASN A 28 7.98 -2.52 -19.07
C ASN A 28 7.28 -3.56 -19.93
N PHE A 29 6.61 -4.55 -19.34
CA PHE A 29 6.11 -5.73 -20.10
C PHE A 29 4.64 -6.06 -19.82
N PRO A 30 3.70 -5.11 -19.99
CA PRO A 30 2.28 -5.42 -19.85
C PRO A 30 1.83 -6.37 -20.96
N ASN A 31 0.87 -7.25 -20.65
CA ASN A 31 0.29 -8.20 -21.61
C ASN A 31 -1.23 -8.38 -21.47
N ALA A 32 -1.83 -7.74 -20.46
CA ALA A 32 -3.25 -7.73 -20.18
C ALA A 32 -3.70 -6.31 -19.81
N ILE A 33 -4.98 -6.01 -19.98
CA ILE A 33 -5.54 -4.67 -19.76
C ILE A 33 -5.50 -4.26 -18.28
N GLU A 34 -5.55 -5.24 -17.38
CA GLU A 34 -5.40 -5.06 -15.94
C GLU A 34 -4.02 -4.47 -15.60
N HIS A 35 -2.97 -4.85 -16.34
CA HIS A 35 -1.62 -4.33 -16.13
C HIS A 35 -1.52 -2.86 -16.54
N THR A 36 -2.09 -2.49 -17.68
CA THR A 36 -2.07 -1.10 -18.16
C THR A 36 -3.00 -0.20 -17.35
N LEU A 37 -4.10 -0.73 -16.81
CA LEU A 37 -4.99 0.01 -15.91
C LEU A 37 -4.36 0.26 -14.55
N GLN A 38 -3.68 -0.73 -13.97
CA GLN A 38 -2.92 -0.52 -12.74
C GLN A 38 -1.78 0.48 -12.96
N TRP A 39 -1.04 0.36 -14.08
CA TRP A 39 -0.03 1.36 -14.44
C TRP A 39 -0.61 2.77 -14.60
N ALA A 40 -1.78 2.91 -15.25
CA ALA A 40 -2.42 4.21 -15.44
C ALA A 40 -2.89 4.82 -14.11
N ARG A 41 -3.35 3.98 -13.17
CA ARG A 41 -3.69 4.39 -11.80
C ARG A 41 -2.45 4.87 -11.04
N ASP A 42 -1.35 4.13 -11.12
CA ASP A 42 -0.08 4.53 -10.49
C ASP A 42 0.46 5.83 -11.10
N ASN A 43 0.28 6.02 -12.41
CA ASN A 43 0.66 7.24 -13.11
C ASN A 43 -0.21 8.44 -12.67
N PHE A 44 -1.53 8.25 -12.53
CA PHE A 44 -2.41 9.27 -11.96
C PHE A 44 -1.96 9.69 -10.57
N GLU A 45 -1.69 8.70 -9.71
CA GLU A 45 -1.25 8.91 -8.33
C GLU A 45 0.08 9.68 -8.27
N GLY A 46 1.05 9.29 -9.10
CA GLY A 46 2.36 9.96 -9.16
C GLY A 46 2.25 11.41 -9.65
N LEU A 47 1.54 11.65 -10.74
CA LEU A 47 1.48 12.96 -11.40
C LEU A 47 0.60 13.97 -10.67
N PHE A 48 -0.59 13.56 -10.20
CA PHE A 48 -1.62 14.50 -9.74
C PHE A 48 -1.81 14.49 -8.22
N ARG A 49 -1.33 13.45 -7.51
CA ARG A 49 -1.40 13.37 -6.05
C ARG A 49 -0.03 13.53 -5.40
N GLN A 50 0.88 12.58 -5.57
CA GLN A 50 2.15 12.54 -4.82
C GLN A 50 3.05 13.74 -5.14
N ALA A 51 3.26 14.05 -6.43
CA ALA A 51 4.06 15.20 -6.81
C ALA A 51 3.43 16.52 -6.35
N ALA A 52 2.11 16.63 -6.46
CA ALA A 52 1.35 17.78 -5.98
C ALA A 52 1.41 17.91 -4.44
N GLU A 53 1.32 16.81 -3.70
CA GLU A 53 1.38 16.77 -2.24
C GLU A 53 2.77 17.17 -1.73
N ASN A 54 3.84 16.64 -2.34
CA ASN A 54 5.21 17.06 -2.04
C ASN A 54 5.39 18.57 -2.24
N ALA A 55 4.90 19.10 -3.37
CA ALA A 55 4.99 20.52 -3.68
C ALA A 55 4.14 21.39 -2.74
N ALA A 56 2.92 20.96 -2.40
CA ALA A 56 2.05 21.64 -1.45
C ALA A 56 2.69 21.68 -0.05
N GLN A 57 3.19 20.54 0.44
CA GLN A 57 3.87 20.46 1.73
C GLN A 57 5.14 21.31 1.76
N TYR A 58 5.92 21.35 0.68
CA TYR A 58 7.08 22.24 0.57
C TYR A 58 6.71 23.72 0.74
N ILE A 59 5.56 24.14 0.18
CA ILE A 59 5.06 25.52 0.32
C ILE A 59 4.57 25.80 1.75
N THR A 60 3.80 24.88 2.33
CA THR A 60 3.05 25.15 3.57
C THR A 60 3.77 24.77 4.86
N ASP A 61 4.72 23.85 4.82
CA ASP A 61 5.38 23.29 6.00
C ASP A 61 6.87 23.67 6.05
N PRO A 62 7.26 24.59 6.97
CA PRO A 62 8.65 25.03 7.11
C PRO A 62 9.65 23.92 7.45
N GLN A 63 9.18 22.79 8.00
CA GLN A 63 10.03 21.66 8.38
C GLN A 63 10.08 20.57 7.30
N PHE A 64 9.40 20.75 6.17
CA PHE A 64 9.33 19.74 5.11
C PHE A 64 10.72 19.29 4.65
N VAL A 65 11.59 20.23 4.26
CA VAL A 65 12.94 19.92 3.77
C VAL A 65 13.75 19.17 4.84
N GLU A 66 13.71 19.63 6.10
CA GLU A 66 14.44 18.98 7.20
C GLU A 66 13.98 17.53 7.42
N ARG A 67 12.67 17.26 7.32
CA ARG A 67 12.14 15.90 7.45
C ARG A 67 12.48 15.04 6.24
N THR A 68 12.37 15.59 5.04
CA THR A 68 12.69 14.92 3.77
C THR A 68 14.16 14.48 3.74
N LEU A 69 15.09 15.30 4.22
CA LEU A 69 16.51 14.94 4.32
C LEU A 69 16.82 13.82 5.31
N LYS A 70 15.90 13.49 6.22
CA LYS A 70 16.02 12.38 7.18
C LYS A 70 15.44 11.07 6.64
N LEU A 71 14.85 11.07 5.44
CA LEU A 71 14.30 9.86 4.82
C LEU A 71 15.43 8.90 4.42
N PRO A 72 15.18 7.57 4.48
CA PRO A 72 16.19 6.58 4.15
C PRO A 72 16.44 6.47 2.64
N GLY A 73 17.69 6.19 2.27
CA GLY A 73 18.08 5.85 0.89
C GLY A 73 17.94 7.03 -0.08
N VAL A 74 17.46 6.77 -1.30
CA VAL A 74 17.33 7.76 -2.39
C VAL A 74 16.09 8.65 -2.28
N GLN A 75 15.21 8.38 -1.32
CA GLN A 75 13.94 9.11 -1.16
C GLN A 75 14.09 10.64 -1.04
N PRO A 76 15.09 11.20 -0.33
CA PRO A 76 15.25 12.66 -0.29
C PRO A 76 15.45 13.26 -1.68
N LEU A 77 16.18 12.57 -2.57
CA LEU A 77 16.45 13.02 -3.93
C LEU A 77 15.17 12.96 -4.76
N GLU A 78 14.48 11.81 -4.76
CA GLU A 78 13.22 11.62 -5.51
C GLU A 78 12.16 12.65 -5.12
N VAL A 79 12.01 12.93 -3.82
CA VAL A 79 11.05 13.91 -3.32
C VAL A 79 11.41 15.34 -3.74
N LEU A 80 12.67 15.77 -3.58
CA LEU A 80 13.08 17.12 -3.96
C LEU A 80 13.09 17.34 -5.48
N GLU A 81 13.43 16.33 -6.27
CA GLU A 81 13.29 16.37 -7.73
C GLU A 81 11.83 16.51 -8.16
N SER A 82 10.92 15.79 -7.49
CA SER A 82 9.48 15.91 -7.70
C SER A 82 8.96 17.32 -7.37
N VAL A 83 9.43 17.92 -6.26
CA VAL A 83 9.09 19.31 -5.90
C VAL A 83 9.60 20.28 -6.96
N LYS A 84 10.86 20.15 -7.38
CA LYS A 84 11.44 21.03 -8.41
C LYS A 84 10.65 20.93 -9.72
N THR A 85 10.33 19.71 -10.14
CA THR A 85 9.53 19.45 -11.35
C THR A 85 8.18 20.16 -11.24
N ALA A 86 7.50 20.02 -10.11
CA ALA A 86 6.17 20.59 -9.90
C ALA A 86 6.16 22.13 -9.77
N LEU A 87 7.20 22.74 -9.19
CA LEU A 87 7.23 24.18 -8.87
C LEU A 87 8.01 25.03 -9.87
N VAL A 88 8.97 24.44 -10.58
CA VAL A 88 9.92 25.15 -11.44
C VAL A 88 9.81 24.65 -12.87
N ASP A 89 10.10 23.38 -13.12
CA ASP A 89 10.32 22.88 -14.49
C ASP A 89 9.01 22.74 -15.28
N GLU A 90 7.93 22.28 -14.63
CA GLU A 90 6.65 21.95 -15.26
C GLU A 90 5.45 22.65 -14.59
N ARG A 91 5.67 23.84 -14.02
CA ARG A 91 4.60 24.66 -13.43
C ARG A 91 3.83 25.42 -14.52
N PRO A 92 2.54 25.14 -14.74
CA PRO A 92 1.74 25.87 -15.73
C PRO A 92 1.36 27.26 -15.22
N LYS A 93 1.30 28.25 -16.13
CA LYS A 93 0.81 29.61 -15.83
C LYS A 93 -0.63 29.79 -16.29
N ASP A 94 -1.02 29.09 -17.34
CA ASP A 94 -2.37 29.09 -17.89
C ASP A 94 -2.75 27.69 -18.41
N PHE A 95 -3.95 27.58 -18.98
CA PHE A 95 -4.44 26.30 -19.50
C PHE A 95 -3.69 25.84 -20.77
N ALA A 96 -3.12 26.77 -21.56
CA ALA A 96 -2.34 26.39 -22.75
C ALA A 96 -1.03 25.70 -22.34
N ASP A 97 -0.40 26.14 -21.25
CA ASP A 97 0.75 25.44 -20.64
C ASP A 97 0.35 24.03 -20.18
N CYS A 98 -0.85 23.83 -19.62
CA CYS A 98 -1.35 22.50 -19.26
C CYS A 98 -1.52 21.59 -20.48
N VAL A 99 -1.98 22.13 -21.61
CA VAL A 99 -2.10 21.39 -22.89
C VAL A 99 -0.71 21.04 -23.45
N ALA A 100 0.24 21.97 -23.41
CA ALA A 100 1.62 21.73 -23.83
C ALA A 100 2.28 20.63 -22.99
N TRP A 101 2.13 20.70 -21.67
CA TRP A 101 2.58 19.66 -20.74
C TRP A 101 1.97 18.30 -21.08
N ALA A 102 0.64 18.23 -21.24
CA ALA A 102 -0.05 16.98 -21.55
C ALA A 102 0.44 16.35 -22.87
N ARG A 103 0.70 17.17 -23.90
CA ARG A 103 1.22 16.72 -25.19
C ARG A 103 2.67 16.23 -25.13
N CYS A 104 3.53 16.91 -24.38
CA CYS A 104 4.91 16.47 -24.15
C CYS A 104 4.95 15.19 -23.31
N HIS A 105 4.12 15.09 -22.28
CA HIS A 105 4.01 13.88 -21.47
C HIS A 105 3.45 12.71 -22.28
N TRP A 106 2.46 12.94 -23.17
CA TRP A 106 2.01 11.93 -24.12
C TRP A 106 3.18 11.42 -25.00
N GLN A 107 3.99 12.33 -25.52
CA GLN A 107 5.16 11.97 -26.34
C GLN A 107 6.12 11.08 -25.55
N ASP A 108 6.40 11.47 -24.31
CA ASP A 108 7.35 10.76 -23.48
C ASP A 108 6.89 9.32 -23.20
N GLN A 109 5.65 9.16 -22.72
CA GLN A 109 5.14 7.86 -22.28
C GLN A 109 4.89 6.88 -23.43
N TYR A 110 4.30 7.34 -24.55
CA TYR A 110 3.79 6.44 -25.58
C TYR A 110 4.69 6.36 -26.82
N ASN A 111 5.70 7.22 -26.94
CA ASN A 111 6.69 7.19 -28.02
C ASN A 111 8.13 7.08 -27.48
N ASN A 112 8.60 8.05 -26.70
CA ASN A 112 10.02 8.15 -26.33
C ASN A 112 10.48 6.98 -25.46
N GLN A 113 9.75 6.70 -24.37
CA GLN A 113 10.07 5.58 -23.48
C GLN A 113 9.98 4.23 -24.20
N ILE A 114 9.05 4.08 -25.15
CA ILE A 114 8.95 2.88 -25.99
C ILE A 114 10.15 2.76 -26.94
N ARG A 115 10.58 3.87 -27.57
CA ARG A 115 11.79 3.91 -28.38
C ARG A 115 13.04 3.61 -27.56
N GLN A 116 13.13 4.11 -26.32
CA GLN A 116 14.21 3.76 -25.40
C GLN A 116 14.18 2.26 -25.08
N LEU A 117 13.01 1.70 -24.77
CA LEU A 117 12.86 0.28 -24.47
C LEU A 117 13.28 -0.60 -25.65
N LEU A 118 12.91 -0.23 -26.88
CA LEU A 118 13.32 -0.93 -28.10
C LEU A 118 14.80 -0.74 -28.47
N PHE A 119 15.40 0.39 -28.07
CA PHE A 119 16.84 0.58 -28.21
C PHE A 119 17.62 -0.34 -27.26
N ASN A 120 17.12 -0.49 -26.03
CA ASN A 120 17.67 -1.42 -25.05
C ASN A 120 17.43 -2.89 -25.42
N PHE A 121 16.24 -3.20 -25.94
CA PHE A 121 15.84 -4.54 -26.34
C PHE A 121 15.28 -4.55 -27.77
N PRO A 122 16.14 -4.68 -28.79
CA PRO A 122 15.72 -4.69 -30.19
C PRO A 122 14.64 -5.75 -30.48
N PRO A 123 13.74 -5.53 -31.45
CA PRO A 123 12.66 -6.47 -31.78
C PRO A 123 13.13 -7.89 -32.11
N ASP A 124 14.32 -8.02 -32.69
CA ASP A 124 14.98 -9.26 -33.11
C ASP A 124 15.93 -9.83 -32.06
N GLN A 125 16.02 -9.22 -30.88
CA GLN A 125 16.92 -9.68 -29.82
C GLN A 125 16.57 -11.10 -29.37
N VAL A 126 17.62 -11.90 -29.17
CA VAL A 126 17.54 -13.24 -28.60
C VAL A 126 18.17 -13.28 -27.21
N THR A 127 17.65 -14.15 -26.36
CA THR A 127 18.21 -14.46 -25.04
C THR A 127 19.50 -15.27 -25.18
N SER A 128 20.23 -15.46 -24.06
CA SER A 128 21.42 -16.33 -24.01
C SER A 128 21.15 -17.78 -24.42
N SER A 129 19.88 -18.24 -24.32
CA SER A 129 19.44 -19.56 -24.77
C SER A 129 19.02 -19.61 -26.25
N GLY A 130 19.16 -18.51 -27.00
CA GLY A 130 18.80 -18.42 -28.42
C GLY A 130 17.30 -18.27 -28.70
N GLN A 131 16.46 -18.08 -27.67
CA GLN A 131 15.03 -17.83 -27.85
C GLN A 131 14.76 -16.33 -28.06
N PRO A 132 13.72 -15.95 -28.82
CA PRO A 132 13.34 -14.54 -28.97
C PRO A 132 13.03 -13.90 -27.61
N PHE A 133 13.62 -12.74 -27.33
CA PHE A 133 13.38 -11.98 -26.11
C PHE A 133 11.90 -11.60 -25.97
N TRP A 134 11.31 -11.13 -27.07
CA TRP A 134 9.90 -10.75 -27.16
C TRP A 134 9.03 -11.98 -27.46
N SER A 135 8.89 -12.87 -26.48
CA SER A 135 8.06 -14.07 -26.58
C SER A 135 7.23 -14.31 -25.32
N GLY A 136 6.18 -15.14 -25.45
CA GLY A 136 5.28 -15.49 -24.35
C GLY A 136 4.63 -14.26 -23.70
N PRO A 137 4.89 -13.96 -22.41
CA PRO A 137 4.30 -12.81 -21.73
C PRO A 137 4.90 -11.45 -22.12
N LYS A 138 6.05 -11.41 -22.81
CA LYS A 138 6.71 -10.18 -23.26
C LYS A 138 6.25 -9.81 -24.67
N ARG A 139 5.29 -8.89 -24.78
CA ARG A 139 4.81 -8.39 -26.08
C ARG A 139 5.73 -7.28 -26.58
N CYS A 140 6.23 -7.39 -27.81
CA CYS A 140 7.05 -6.34 -28.42
C CYS A 140 6.21 -5.07 -28.67
N PRO A 141 6.55 -3.93 -28.06
CA PRO A 141 5.76 -2.71 -28.21
C PRO A 141 6.06 -2.01 -29.54
N VAL A 142 5.18 -1.07 -29.90
CA VAL A 142 5.34 -0.16 -31.03
C VAL A 142 5.15 1.26 -30.52
N PRO A 143 6.07 2.21 -30.80
CA PRO A 143 5.87 3.60 -30.42
C PRO A 143 4.67 4.20 -31.16
N LEU A 144 3.84 4.98 -30.48
CA LEU A 144 2.71 5.65 -31.10
C LEU A 144 3.12 7.00 -31.66
N GLU A 145 2.54 7.38 -32.79
CA GLU A 145 2.63 8.74 -33.33
C GLU A 145 1.38 9.52 -32.97
N PHE A 146 1.55 10.76 -32.47
CA PHE A 146 0.40 11.55 -32.03
C PHE A 146 -0.47 11.91 -33.24
N ASN A 147 -1.78 11.83 -33.05
CA ASN A 147 -2.75 12.14 -34.09
C ASN A 147 -3.90 12.91 -33.43
N PRO A 148 -4.09 14.21 -33.74
CA PRO A 148 -5.16 15.01 -33.15
C PRO A 148 -6.57 14.56 -33.56
N GLU A 149 -6.69 13.83 -34.68
CA GLU A 149 -7.97 13.28 -35.16
C GLU A 149 -8.35 11.96 -34.48
N ASP A 150 -7.40 11.34 -33.76
CA ASP A 150 -7.69 10.14 -32.96
C ASP A 150 -8.33 10.55 -31.63
N ASN A 151 -9.57 10.10 -31.40
CA ASN A 151 -10.31 10.40 -30.19
C ASN A 151 -9.57 9.97 -28.92
N LEU A 152 -8.91 8.81 -28.92
CA LEU A 152 -8.19 8.31 -27.74
C LEU A 152 -6.99 9.19 -27.41
N HIS A 153 -6.29 9.67 -28.44
CA HIS A 153 -5.15 10.57 -28.26
C HIS A 153 -5.62 11.91 -27.71
N LEU A 154 -6.70 12.46 -28.26
CA LEU A 154 -7.28 13.72 -27.79
C LEU A 154 -7.88 13.58 -26.38
N ASP A 155 -8.54 12.47 -26.06
CA ASP A 155 -9.10 12.19 -24.73
C ASP A 155 -8.04 12.24 -23.64
N TYR A 156 -6.85 11.68 -23.92
CA TYR A 156 -5.72 11.79 -23.01
C TYR A 156 -5.31 13.24 -22.76
N ILE A 157 -5.18 14.05 -23.82
CA ILE A 157 -4.79 15.46 -23.69
C ILE A 157 -5.83 16.23 -22.88
N VAL A 158 -7.12 16.05 -23.20
CA VAL A 158 -8.22 16.71 -22.49
C VAL A 158 -8.18 16.36 -21.01
N ALA A 159 -8.11 15.08 -20.65
CA ALA A 159 -8.12 14.66 -19.26
C ALA A 159 -6.85 15.12 -18.52
N ALA A 160 -5.66 14.89 -19.09
CA ALA A 160 -4.39 15.23 -18.46
C ALA A 160 -4.24 16.76 -18.25
N ALA A 161 -4.60 17.57 -19.25
CA ALA A 161 -4.51 19.03 -19.14
C ALA A 161 -5.49 19.59 -18.10
N ASN A 162 -6.72 19.08 -18.02
CA ASN A 162 -7.69 19.51 -17.01
C ASN A 162 -7.30 19.07 -15.59
N LEU A 163 -6.73 17.88 -15.42
CA LEU A 163 -6.19 17.46 -14.13
C LEU A 163 -5.02 18.32 -13.70
N LYS A 164 -4.07 18.60 -14.62
CA LYS A 164 -2.96 19.51 -14.37
C LYS A 164 -3.49 20.91 -14.00
N ALA A 165 -4.47 21.45 -14.73
CA ALA A 165 -5.07 22.75 -14.39
C ALA A 165 -5.69 22.75 -12.98
N THR A 166 -6.43 21.69 -12.63
CA THR A 166 -7.06 21.54 -11.30
C THR A 166 -6.03 21.49 -10.17
N VAL A 167 -4.90 20.80 -10.38
CA VAL A 167 -3.79 20.75 -9.42
C VAL A 167 -3.25 22.14 -9.10
N TYR A 168 -3.16 23.05 -10.07
CA TYR A 168 -2.64 24.40 -9.86
C TYR A 168 -3.74 25.46 -9.68
N GLY A 169 -5.01 25.06 -9.50
CA GLY A 169 -6.13 25.98 -9.32
C GLY A 169 -6.45 26.86 -10.55
N LEU A 170 -6.06 26.41 -11.74
CA LEU A 170 -6.31 27.09 -13.01
C LEU A 170 -7.68 26.73 -13.58
N ALA A 171 -8.23 27.61 -14.43
CA ALA A 171 -9.50 27.35 -15.10
C ALA A 171 -9.38 26.17 -16.08
N THR A 172 -10.27 25.19 -15.92
CA THR A 172 -10.41 24.02 -16.80
C THR A 172 -11.10 24.37 -18.12
N ASN A 173 -10.80 23.64 -19.19
CA ASN A 173 -11.48 23.77 -20.48
C ASN A 173 -11.89 22.40 -21.04
N ARG A 174 -13.17 22.24 -21.37
CA ARG A 174 -13.74 21.03 -22.01
C ARG A 174 -13.90 21.16 -23.52
N ASN A 175 -13.72 22.34 -24.08
CA ASN A 175 -13.92 22.58 -25.50
C ASN A 175 -12.78 21.96 -26.31
N ARG A 176 -13.03 20.77 -26.87
CA ARG A 176 -12.07 20.04 -27.70
C ARG A 176 -11.53 20.87 -28.86
N SER A 177 -12.36 21.71 -29.49
CA SER A 177 -11.91 22.56 -30.60
C SER A 177 -10.94 23.65 -30.18
N GLU A 178 -11.05 24.18 -28.96
CA GLU A 178 -10.08 25.13 -28.43
C GLU A 178 -8.77 24.45 -28.03
N ILE A 179 -8.86 23.26 -27.42
CA ILE A 179 -7.69 22.44 -27.08
C ILE A 179 -6.90 22.05 -28.33
N LEU A 180 -7.59 21.68 -29.41
CA LEU A 180 -6.95 21.38 -30.70
C LEU A 180 -6.16 22.57 -31.25
N LYS A 181 -6.72 23.77 -31.18
CA LYS A 181 -5.98 25.00 -31.58
C LYS A 181 -4.76 25.25 -30.71
N MET A 182 -4.84 25.01 -29.41
CA MET A 182 -3.69 25.13 -28.51
C MET A 182 -2.60 24.12 -28.87
N LEU A 183 -2.98 22.88 -29.23
CA LEU A 183 -2.05 21.81 -29.62
C LEU A 183 -1.20 22.17 -30.85
N GLU A 184 -1.74 22.94 -31.81
CA GLU A 184 -0.99 23.37 -33.01
C GLU A 184 0.25 24.20 -32.67
N SER A 185 0.24 24.90 -31.52
CA SER A 185 1.34 25.74 -31.07
C SER A 185 2.39 25.00 -30.22
N VAL A 186 2.15 23.73 -29.88
CA VAL A 186 3.02 22.98 -28.98
C VAL A 186 4.24 22.44 -29.72
N VAL A 187 5.42 22.85 -29.28
CA VAL A 187 6.69 22.32 -29.77
C VAL A 187 7.08 21.09 -28.96
N VAL A 188 7.14 19.94 -29.62
CA VAL A 188 7.52 18.67 -29.01
C VAL A 188 9.02 18.43 -29.20
N PRO A 189 9.81 18.25 -28.13
CA PRO A 189 11.24 17.98 -28.26
C PRO A 189 11.51 16.67 -29.01
N GLU A 190 12.54 16.67 -29.85
CA GLU A 190 13.01 15.45 -30.52
C GLU A 190 13.65 14.49 -29.51
N PHE A 191 13.33 13.20 -29.64
CA PHE A 191 13.88 12.17 -28.76
C PHE A 191 15.01 11.38 -29.42
N THR A 192 16.13 11.31 -28.71
CA THR A 192 17.30 10.50 -29.03
C THR A 192 17.54 9.48 -27.91
N PRO A 193 17.53 8.16 -28.20
CA PRO A 193 17.82 7.13 -27.20
C PRO A 193 19.18 7.31 -26.53
N LYS A 194 19.25 7.07 -25.22
CA LYS A 194 20.48 7.16 -24.43
C LYS A 194 21.11 5.79 -24.25
N SER A 195 22.42 5.69 -24.46
CA SER A 195 23.22 4.50 -24.13
C SER A 195 23.45 4.40 -22.62
N GLY A 196 23.41 3.19 -22.07
CA GLY A 196 23.70 2.92 -20.66
C GLY A 196 22.51 3.01 -19.70
N VAL A 197 21.30 3.31 -20.20
CA VAL A 197 20.06 3.20 -19.41
C VAL A 197 19.85 1.73 -19.04
N LYS A 198 19.72 1.42 -17.75
CA LYS A 198 19.44 0.05 -17.28
C LYS A 198 17.94 -0.13 -17.11
N ILE A 199 17.36 -1.06 -17.85
CA ILE A 199 15.95 -1.43 -17.73
C ILE A 199 15.88 -2.82 -17.11
N ALA A 200 15.23 -2.91 -15.95
CA ALA A 200 15.07 -4.17 -15.24
C ALA A 200 14.07 -5.09 -15.95
N GLU A 201 14.47 -6.34 -16.16
CA GLU A 201 13.65 -7.39 -16.76
C GLU A 201 12.80 -8.14 -15.72
N THR A 202 13.26 -8.16 -14.47
CA THR A 202 12.67 -8.90 -13.36
C THR A 202 12.51 -8.02 -12.13
N ASP A 203 11.57 -8.35 -11.26
CA ASP A 203 11.34 -7.61 -10.01
C ASP A 203 12.56 -7.62 -9.08
N GLN A 204 13.34 -8.70 -9.09
CA GLN A 204 14.60 -8.76 -8.33
C GLN A 204 15.59 -7.68 -8.79
N GLN A 205 15.70 -7.44 -10.10
CA GLN A 205 16.54 -6.38 -10.63
C GLN A 205 15.99 -4.98 -10.28
N VAL A 206 14.66 -4.80 -10.28
CA VAL A 206 14.02 -3.54 -9.85
C VAL A 206 14.36 -3.22 -8.40
N GLN A 207 14.26 -4.21 -7.50
CA GLN A 207 14.55 -4.02 -6.07
C GLN A 207 16.03 -3.66 -5.83
N VAL A 208 16.95 -4.29 -6.55
CA VAL A 208 18.38 -3.98 -6.46
C VAL A 208 18.66 -2.56 -6.96
N SER A 209 18.03 -2.12 -8.06
CA SER A 209 18.19 -0.75 -8.56
C SER A 209 17.72 0.32 -7.57
N ASN A 210 16.62 0.08 -6.85
CA ASN A 210 16.08 1.04 -5.88
C ASN A 210 16.84 1.04 -4.53
N GLY A 211 17.54 -0.04 -4.17
CA GLY A 211 18.22 -0.19 -2.88
C GLY A 211 19.72 0.16 -2.87
N SER A 212 20.34 0.40 -4.03
CA SER A 212 21.81 0.48 -4.15
C SER A 212 22.39 1.87 -4.44
N GLY A 213 21.55 2.92 -4.45
CA GLY A 213 22.02 4.28 -4.73
C GLY A 213 22.71 4.87 -3.50
N ASN A 214 24.02 5.09 -3.56
CA ASN A 214 24.64 6.09 -2.69
C ASN A 214 23.92 7.42 -2.95
N ILE A 215 23.55 8.13 -1.90
CA ILE A 215 22.95 9.45 -1.99
C ILE A 215 23.98 10.38 -2.65
N ASP A 216 23.65 10.92 -3.81
CA ASP A 216 24.43 11.99 -4.42
C ASP A 216 24.18 13.28 -3.64
N HIS A 217 24.99 13.47 -2.60
CA HIS A 217 24.92 14.65 -1.74
C HIS A 217 25.17 15.96 -2.49
N GLU A 218 25.93 15.92 -3.59
CA GLU A 218 26.19 17.10 -4.42
C GLU A 218 24.92 17.49 -5.19
N ARG A 219 24.25 16.51 -5.82
CA ARG A 219 22.97 16.75 -6.49
C ARG A 219 21.88 17.23 -5.54
N LEU A 220 21.82 16.66 -4.33
CA LEU A 220 20.88 17.12 -3.29
C LEU A 220 21.12 18.57 -2.87
N GLN A 221 22.38 18.99 -2.78
CA GLN A 221 22.69 20.38 -2.47
C GLN A 221 22.27 21.31 -3.62
N GLN A 222 22.58 20.94 -4.86
CA GLN A 222 22.16 21.68 -6.06
C GLN A 222 20.64 21.85 -6.12
N LEU A 223 19.87 20.78 -5.83
CA LEU A 223 18.41 20.86 -5.79
C LEU A 223 17.90 21.84 -4.75
N GLN A 224 18.52 21.89 -3.56
CA GLN A 224 18.13 22.85 -2.53
C GLN A 224 18.40 24.29 -2.96
N ASP A 225 19.48 24.53 -3.71
CA ASP A 225 19.84 25.86 -4.22
C ASP A 225 18.96 26.27 -5.44
N GLU A 226 18.52 25.31 -6.25
CA GLU A 226 17.62 25.51 -7.40
C GLU A 226 16.16 25.73 -6.99
N LEU A 227 15.77 25.31 -5.79
CA LEU A 227 14.38 25.40 -5.31
C LEU A 227 14.04 26.82 -4.82
N PRO A 228 12.92 27.40 -5.29
CA PRO A 228 12.49 28.72 -4.87
C PRO A 228 12.09 28.73 -3.40
N THR A 229 12.38 29.84 -2.72
CA THR A 229 12.02 29.99 -1.30
C THR A 229 10.49 30.06 -1.13
N PRO A 230 9.94 29.60 0.01
CA PRO A 230 8.49 29.68 0.27
C PRO A 230 7.91 31.10 0.12
N SER A 231 8.71 32.13 0.41
CA SER A 231 8.32 33.54 0.22
C SER A 231 8.13 33.92 -1.26
N GLU A 232 8.94 33.37 -2.16
CA GLU A 232 8.80 33.57 -3.61
C GLU A 232 7.60 32.82 -4.20
N LEU A 233 7.11 31.81 -3.48
CA LEU A 233 5.94 31.01 -3.82
C LEU A 233 4.65 31.55 -3.18
N ALA A 234 4.71 32.72 -2.52
CA ALA A 234 3.55 33.32 -1.87
C ALA A 234 2.39 33.54 -2.86
N GLY A 235 1.23 32.96 -2.54
CA GLY A 235 0.02 33.03 -3.36
C GLY A 235 -0.18 31.85 -4.32
N ILE A 236 0.79 30.93 -4.42
CA ILE A 236 0.62 29.68 -5.16
C ILE A 236 -0.13 28.68 -4.28
N THR A 237 -1.20 28.10 -4.83
CA THR A 237 -1.94 27.01 -4.18
C THR A 237 -1.86 25.78 -5.07
N ILE A 238 -1.47 24.65 -4.47
CA ILE A 238 -1.42 23.35 -5.13
C ILE A 238 -2.42 22.44 -4.45
N ASN A 239 -3.27 21.80 -5.24
CA ASN A 239 -4.36 20.95 -4.81
C ASN A 239 -4.08 19.51 -5.27
N PRO A 240 -3.49 18.65 -4.42
CA PRO A 240 -3.34 17.24 -4.74
C PRO A 240 -4.68 16.59 -5.05
N GLN A 241 -4.74 15.74 -6.07
CA GLN A 241 -5.99 15.10 -6.51
C GLN A 241 -6.15 13.72 -5.86
N ASP A 242 -7.14 13.58 -4.99
CA ASP A 242 -7.57 12.28 -4.47
C ASP A 242 -8.39 11.54 -5.52
N PHE A 243 -8.01 10.29 -5.81
CA PHE A 243 -8.73 9.49 -6.78
C PHE A 243 -10.16 9.18 -6.35
N GLU A 244 -11.12 9.85 -6.99
CA GLU A 244 -12.56 9.57 -6.93
C GLU A 244 -13.05 8.96 -8.25
N LYS A 245 -13.63 7.75 -8.17
CA LYS A 245 -14.11 6.97 -9.32
C LYS A 245 -15.58 7.21 -9.63
N ASP A 246 -16.35 7.71 -8.66
CA ASP A 246 -17.81 7.83 -8.72
C ASP A 246 -18.31 9.22 -9.13
N ASP A 247 -17.39 10.16 -9.35
CA ASP A 247 -17.66 11.44 -10.00
C ASP A 247 -17.18 11.40 -11.46
N ASP A 248 -18.13 11.39 -12.39
CA ASP A 248 -17.85 11.35 -13.83
C ASP A 248 -17.41 12.70 -14.41
N THR A 249 -17.35 13.76 -13.60
CA THR A 249 -16.98 15.11 -14.03
C THR A 249 -15.53 15.47 -13.69
N ASN A 250 -14.83 14.71 -12.85
CA ASN A 250 -13.50 15.07 -12.36
C ASN A 250 -12.32 14.68 -13.27
N PHE A 251 -12.56 14.05 -14.42
CA PHE A 251 -11.55 13.53 -15.35
C PHE A 251 -10.65 12.39 -14.83
N HIS A 252 -10.85 11.87 -13.61
CA HIS A 252 -10.00 10.82 -13.05
C HIS A 252 -10.08 9.53 -13.87
N ILE A 253 -11.31 9.01 -14.03
CA ILE A 253 -11.54 7.81 -14.84
C ILE A 253 -11.20 8.06 -16.31
N ASP A 254 -11.48 9.25 -16.83
CA ASP A 254 -11.21 9.58 -18.22
C ASP A 254 -9.70 9.55 -18.52
N PHE A 255 -8.88 10.08 -17.60
CA PHE A 255 -7.42 9.96 -17.68
C PHE A 255 -6.97 8.50 -17.61
N ILE A 256 -7.45 7.73 -16.63
CA ILE A 256 -7.04 6.32 -16.47
C ILE A 256 -7.38 5.49 -17.71
N VAL A 257 -8.59 5.67 -18.25
CA VAL A 257 -9.05 4.98 -19.47
C VAL A 257 -8.15 5.34 -20.65
N ALA A 258 -7.95 6.63 -20.90
CA ALA A 258 -7.15 7.08 -22.04
C ALA A 258 -5.69 6.64 -21.90
N ALA A 259 -5.09 6.82 -20.72
CA ALA A 259 -3.71 6.45 -20.45
C ALA A 259 -3.48 4.94 -20.56
N SER A 260 -4.39 4.13 -20.00
CA SER A 260 -4.32 2.67 -20.12
C SER A 260 -4.49 2.22 -21.56
N ASN A 261 -5.45 2.76 -22.30
CA ASN A 261 -5.74 2.30 -23.67
C ASN A 261 -4.64 2.72 -24.66
N LEU A 262 -3.99 3.87 -24.46
CA LEU A 262 -2.78 4.26 -25.22
C LEU A 262 -1.63 3.27 -24.98
N ARG A 263 -1.38 2.94 -23.71
CA ARG A 263 -0.36 1.92 -23.37
C ARG A 263 -0.76 0.54 -23.90
N ALA A 264 -2.04 0.18 -23.86
CA ALA A 264 -2.53 -1.05 -24.46
C ALA A 264 -2.25 -1.09 -25.97
N ALA A 265 -2.45 0.03 -26.68
CA ALA A 265 -2.12 0.16 -28.10
C ALA A 265 -0.62 -0.03 -28.37
N ASN A 266 0.29 0.52 -27.53
CA ASN A 266 1.74 0.25 -27.66
C ASN A 266 2.03 -1.26 -27.70
N TYR A 267 1.41 -2.04 -26.83
CA TYR A 267 1.69 -3.48 -26.66
C TYR A 267 0.70 -4.39 -27.41
N LYS A 268 -0.17 -3.81 -28.26
CA LYS A 268 -1.19 -4.54 -29.03
C LYS A 268 -2.14 -5.35 -28.11
N ILE A 269 -2.50 -4.79 -26.96
CA ILE A 269 -3.45 -5.34 -25.99
C ILE A 269 -4.85 -4.80 -26.33
N PRO A 270 -5.91 -5.62 -26.28
CA PRO A 270 -7.28 -5.13 -26.47
C PRO A 270 -7.65 -4.05 -25.45
N ALA A 271 -8.18 -2.92 -25.94
CA ALA A 271 -8.63 -1.81 -25.11
C ALA A 271 -9.81 -2.22 -24.21
N ALA A 272 -9.99 -1.48 -23.10
CA ALA A 272 -11.19 -1.56 -22.26
C ALA A 272 -12.04 -0.29 -22.42
N ASP A 273 -13.36 -0.47 -22.36
CA ASP A 273 -14.27 0.66 -22.23
C ASP A 273 -14.17 1.32 -20.84
N ARG A 274 -14.86 2.46 -20.70
CA ARG A 274 -14.89 3.23 -19.45
C ARG A 274 -15.43 2.43 -18.27
N HIS A 275 -16.47 1.61 -18.48
CA HIS A 275 -17.12 0.85 -17.41
C HIS A 275 -16.22 -0.26 -16.87
N LYS A 276 -15.63 -1.07 -17.76
CA LYS A 276 -14.66 -2.10 -17.42
C LYS A 276 -13.42 -1.50 -16.75
N SER A 277 -12.94 -0.37 -17.26
CA SER A 277 -11.80 0.35 -16.67
C SER A 277 -12.12 0.86 -15.26
N LYS A 278 -13.30 1.45 -15.04
CA LYS A 278 -13.77 1.90 -13.73
C LYS A 278 -13.89 0.75 -12.73
N LEU A 279 -14.41 -0.40 -13.16
CA LEU A 279 -14.51 -1.60 -12.31
C LEU A 279 -13.14 -2.05 -11.81
N ILE A 280 -12.17 -2.19 -12.73
CA ILE A 280 -10.83 -2.69 -12.44
C ILE A 280 -10.01 -1.65 -11.67
N ALA A 281 -9.86 -0.44 -12.22
CA ALA A 281 -9.04 0.61 -11.61
C ALA A 281 -9.62 1.06 -10.28
N GLY A 282 -10.94 1.11 -10.13
CA GLY A 282 -11.62 1.47 -8.90
C GLY A 282 -11.67 0.37 -7.83
N LYS A 283 -11.12 -0.82 -8.11
CA LYS A 283 -11.22 -2.02 -7.27
C LYS A 283 -12.66 -2.25 -6.78
N ILE A 284 -13.64 -2.08 -7.68
CA ILE A 284 -15.05 -2.17 -7.32
C ILE A 284 -15.38 -3.63 -7.00
N ILE A 285 -15.80 -3.87 -5.76
CA ILE A 285 -16.30 -5.17 -5.32
C ILE A 285 -17.76 -5.28 -5.79
N PRO A 286 -18.09 -6.19 -6.73
CA PRO A 286 -19.46 -6.35 -7.20
C PRO A 286 -20.37 -6.78 -6.04
N ALA A 287 -21.47 -6.05 -5.87
CA ALA A 287 -22.43 -6.32 -4.81
C ALA A 287 -23.87 -6.24 -5.36
N ILE A 288 -24.72 -7.12 -4.86
CA ILE A 288 -26.15 -7.14 -5.19
C ILE A 288 -26.95 -7.51 -3.94
N ALA A 289 -28.11 -6.87 -3.77
CA ALA A 289 -28.95 -7.02 -2.59
C ALA A 289 -29.40 -8.46 -2.31
N THR A 290 -29.50 -9.31 -3.35
CA THR A 290 -29.89 -10.72 -3.22
C THR A 290 -28.89 -11.51 -2.38
N THR A 291 -27.60 -11.46 -2.71
CA THR A 291 -26.54 -12.13 -1.93
C THR A 291 -26.46 -11.57 -0.51
N THR A 292 -26.54 -10.24 -0.35
CA THR A 292 -26.54 -9.58 0.97
C THR A 292 -27.71 -10.07 1.83
N SER A 293 -28.91 -10.17 1.27
CA SER A 293 -30.10 -10.62 2.00
C SER A 293 -30.00 -12.09 2.43
N VAL A 294 -29.49 -12.96 1.55
CA VAL A 294 -29.26 -14.37 1.87
C VAL A 294 -28.24 -14.51 3.01
N VAL A 295 -27.08 -13.84 2.90
CA VAL A 295 -26.03 -13.90 3.92
C VAL A 295 -26.54 -13.36 5.26
N ALA A 296 -27.25 -12.22 5.26
CA ALA A 296 -27.84 -11.66 6.48
C ALA A 296 -28.83 -12.63 7.14
N GLY A 297 -29.70 -13.28 6.36
CA GLY A 297 -30.62 -14.30 6.85
C GLY A 297 -29.89 -15.47 7.51
N LEU A 298 -28.84 -16.00 6.88
CA LEU A 298 -28.03 -17.08 7.44
C LEU A 298 -27.32 -16.67 8.75
N VAL A 299 -26.80 -15.43 8.82
CA VAL A 299 -26.21 -14.87 10.05
C VAL A 299 -27.24 -14.81 11.17
N CYS A 300 -28.47 -14.38 10.90
CA CYS A 300 -29.54 -14.36 11.90
C CYS A 300 -29.89 -15.76 12.43
N LEU A 301 -29.79 -16.81 11.61
CA LEU A 301 -30.00 -18.19 12.08
C LEU A 301 -28.91 -18.64 13.06
N GLU A 302 -27.64 -18.28 12.84
CA GLU A 302 -26.56 -18.55 13.80
C GLU A 302 -26.71 -17.70 15.07
N LEU A 303 -27.20 -16.47 14.95
CA LEU A 303 -27.46 -15.58 16.09
C LEU A 303 -28.46 -16.20 17.08
N ILE A 304 -29.51 -16.88 16.60
CA ILE A 304 -30.47 -17.58 17.47
C ILE A 304 -29.78 -18.65 18.32
N LYS A 305 -28.77 -19.34 17.77
CA LYS A 305 -28.01 -20.37 18.50
C LYS A 305 -27.16 -19.75 19.61
N LEU A 306 -26.53 -18.61 19.33
CA LEU A 306 -25.77 -17.83 20.32
C LEU A 306 -26.67 -17.30 21.43
N ALA A 307 -27.83 -16.73 21.09
CA ALA A 307 -28.80 -16.21 22.06
C ALA A 307 -29.35 -17.27 23.02
N ARG A 308 -29.27 -18.55 22.64
CA ARG A 308 -29.66 -19.71 23.46
C ARG A 308 -28.48 -20.37 24.17
N ASP A 309 -27.32 -19.72 24.20
CA ASP A 309 -26.07 -20.23 24.79
C ASP A 309 -25.71 -21.64 24.29
N CYS A 310 -25.93 -21.90 23.00
CA CYS A 310 -25.62 -23.21 22.43
C CYS A 310 -24.11 -23.48 22.46
N ARG A 311 -23.69 -24.51 23.21
CA ARG A 311 -22.27 -24.93 23.32
C ARG A 311 -21.91 -26.17 22.49
N ASN A 312 -22.88 -26.76 21.80
CA ASN A 312 -22.62 -27.88 20.91
C ASN A 312 -22.10 -27.37 19.55
N LEU A 313 -20.82 -27.65 19.26
CA LEU A 313 -20.12 -27.26 18.02
C LEU A 313 -20.89 -27.70 16.76
N ALA A 314 -21.39 -28.94 16.74
CA ALA A 314 -22.05 -29.52 15.57
C ALA A 314 -23.34 -28.82 15.16
N ARG A 315 -23.93 -28.01 16.05
CA ARG A 315 -25.12 -27.21 15.76
C ARG A 315 -24.81 -25.93 14.99
N TYR A 316 -23.60 -25.41 15.10
CA TYR A 316 -23.17 -24.24 14.33
C TYR A 316 -22.87 -24.62 12.88
N LYS A 317 -23.03 -23.66 11.97
CA LYS A 317 -22.71 -23.83 10.55
C LYS A 317 -21.99 -22.60 10.01
N ASN A 318 -20.85 -22.82 9.34
CA ASN A 318 -20.27 -21.86 8.42
C ASN A 318 -20.95 -22.05 7.06
N GLY A 319 -21.51 -20.98 6.49
CA GLY A 319 -22.24 -21.02 5.21
C GLY A 319 -21.41 -20.46 4.07
N PHE A 320 -21.39 -21.17 2.94
CA PHE A 320 -20.74 -20.78 1.70
C PHE A 320 -21.79 -20.77 0.60
N VAL A 321 -21.94 -19.64 -0.09
CA VAL A 321 -23.02 -19.45 -1.06
C VAL A 321 -22.48 -18.95 -2.40
N ASN A 322 -23.01 -19.49 -3.49
CA ASN A 322 -22.85 -18.94 -4.83
C ASN A 322 -24.18 -19.02 -5.57
N LEU A 323 -24.90 -17.89 -5.58
CA LEU A 323 -26.25 -17.79 -6.14
C LEU A 323 -26.27 -17.89 -7.69
N ALA A 324 -25.13 -17.75 -8.36
CA ALA A 324 -25.05 -17.97 -9.80
C ALA A 324 -25.16 -19.46 -10.17
N LEU A 325 -24.69 -20.36 -9.29
CA LEU A 325 -24.78 -21.82 -9.42
C LEU A 325 -25.92 -22.45 -8.59
N PRO A 326 -26.83 -21.63 -8.05
CA PRO A 326 -27.58 -21.90 -6.81
C PRO A 326 -26.90 -22.80 -5.76
N PHE A 327 -25.61 -22.64 -5.51
CA PHE A 327 -24.87 -23.47 -4.57
C PHE A 327 -24.97 -22.95 -3.13
N PHE A 328 -25.29 -23.86 -2.20
CA PHE A 328 -25.27 -23.64 -0.76
C PHE A 328 -24.51 -24.79 -0.09
N GLY A 329 -23.36 -24.48 0.48
CA GLY A 329 -22.55 -25.39 1.28
C GLY A 329 -22.55 -24.96 2.75
N PHE A 330 -22.64 -25.93 3.64
CA PHE A 330 -22.50 -25.69 5.07
C PHE A 330 -21.47 -26.65 5.65
N SER A 331 -20.57 -26.13 6.48
CA SER A 331 -19.63 -26.93 7.25
C SER A 331 -19.77 -26.66 8.73
N GLU A 332 -19.40 -27.64 9.55
CA GLU A 332 -19.18 -27.39 10.97
C GLU A 332 -17.97 -26.45 11.15
N PRO A 333 -18.03 -25.45 12.04
CA PRO A 333 -16.86 -24.64 12.36
C PRO A 333 -15.75 -25.49 12.99
N ILE A 334 -14.51 -25.07 12.77
CA ILE A 334 -13.35 -25.74 13.36
C ILE A 334 -13.29 -25.40 14.85
N ALA A 335 -13.05 -26.41 15.68
CA ALA A 335 -12.85 -26.26 17.12
C ALA A 335 -11.56 -25.49 17.41
N ALA A 336 -11.53 -24.70 18.47
CA ALA A 336 -10.30 -24.05 18.90
C ALA A 336 -9.22 -25.11 19.22
N PRO A 337 -8.02 -25.05 18.62
CA PRO A 337 -6.94 -25.95 18.96
C PRO A 337 -6.63 -25.88 20.46
N LYS A 338 -6.51 -27.06 21.08
CA LYS A 338 -6.17 -27.18 22.49
C LYS A 338 -4.68 -27.41 22.64
N LEU A 339 -4.04 -26.56 23.43
CA LEU A 339 -2.68 -26.68 23.89
C LEU A 339 -2.68 -27.11 25.36
N LYS A 340 -1.54 -27.60 25.84
CA LYS A 340 -1.38 -28.03 27.23
C LYS A 340 -0.05 -27.59 27.81
N TYR A 341 -0.09 -27.21 29.07
CA TYR A 341 1.08 -27.18 29.94
C TYR A 341 0.70 -27.90 31.24
N TYR A 342 1.54 -28.84 31.68
CA TYR A 342 1.15 -29.85 32.67
C TYR A 342 -0.18 -30.54 32.30
N ASP A 343 -1.12 -30.62 33.24
CA ASP A 343 -2.49 -31.14 33.06
C ASP A 343 -3.52 -30.06 32.68
N ILE A 344 -3.09 -28.83 32.40
CA ILE A 344 -3.98 -27.70 32.10
C ILE A 344 -4.15 -27.55 30.59
N GLU A 345 -5.38 -27.76 30.11
CA GLU A 345 -5.79 -27.46 28.73
C GLU A 345 -6.12 -25.98 28.57
N TRP A 346 -5.67 -25.40 27.46
CA TRP A 346 -5.99 -24.03 27.09
C TRP A 346 -6.09 -23.86 25.56
N THR A 347 -6.69 -22.76 25.14
CA THR A 347 -6.95 -22.39 23.74
C THR A 347 -6.67 -20.91 23.54
N LEU A 348 -6.79 -20.41 22.30
CA LEU A 348 -6.67 -18.97 22.00
C LEU A 348 -7.61 -18.04 22.82
N TRP A 349 -8.66 -18.60 23.44
CA TRP A 349 -9.63 -17.85 24.26
C TRP A 349 -9.18 -17.67 25.71
N ASP A 350 -8.27 -18.50 26.17
CA ASP A 350 -7.78 -18.52 27.53
C ASP A 350 -6.70 -17.46 27.73
N ARG A 351 -6.60 -16.97 28.97
CA ARG A 351 -5.62 -15.98 29.39
C ARG A 351 -5.46 -16.00 30.90
N PHE A 352 -4.30 -15.57 31.39
CA PHE A 352 -4.12 -15.30 32.80
C PHE A 352 -4.74 -13.94 33.16
N GLU A 353 -5.60 -13.91 34.18
CA GLU A 353 -6.16 -12.66 34.71
C GLU A 353 -5.38 -12.25 35.96
N VAL A 354 -4.54 -11.22 35.82
CA VAL A 354 -3.79 -10.64 36.93
C VAL A 354 -4.41 -9.29 37.26
N LYS A 355 -4.83 -9.11 38.51
CA LYS A 355 -5.52 -7.90 38.98
C LYS A 355 -4.67 -7.16 40.00
N GLY A 356 -4.62 -5.83 39.86
CA GLY A 356 -3.89 -4.96 40.76
C GLY A 356 -2.43 -4.80 40.36
N GLU A 357 -1.79 -3.80 40.95
CA GLU A 357 -0.43 -3.44 40.61
C GLU A 357 0.58 -4.30 41.38
N LEU A 358 1.33 -5.14 40.65
CA LEU A 358 2.47 -5.91 41.10
C LEU A 358 3.77 -5.23 40.63
N THR A 359 4.82 -5.37 41.44
CA THR A 359 6.19 -5.18 40.98
C THR A 359 6.60 -6.30 40.01
N LEU A 360 7.63 -6.08 39.20
CA LEU A 360 8.14 -7.13 38.31
C LEU A 360 8.52 -8.40 39.09
N LYS A 361 9.15 -8.24 40.27
CA LYS A 361 9.49 -9.38 41.12
C LYS A 361 8.25 -10.15 41.57
N GLU A 362 7.24 -9.45 42.11
CA GLU A 362 5.99 -10.08 42.55
C GLU A 362 5.25 -10.75 41.39
N PHE A 363 5.31 -10.18 40.17
CA PHE A 363 4.74 -10.80 38.98
C PHE A 363 5.45 -12.11 38.62
N LEU A 364 6.78 -12.13 38.63
CA LEU A 364 7.55 -13.36 38.36
C LEU A 364 7.31 -14.42 39.45
N ASP A 365 7.32 -14.01 40.72
CA ASP A 365 7.04 -14.87 41.86
C ASP A 365 5.59 -15.41 41.80
N TYR A 366 4.62 -14.61 41.36
CA TYR A 366 3.23 -15.05 41.16
C TYR A 366 3.12 -16.23 40.20
N PHE A 367 3.79 -16.16 39.04
CA PHE A 367 3.77 -17.26 38.07
C PHE A 367 4.51 -18.50 38.59
N LYS A 368 5.63 -18.30 39.28
CA LYS A 368 6.41 -19.38 39.87
C LYS A 368 5.66 -20.09 41.01
N GLU A 369 5.04 -19.35 41.90
CA GLU A 369 4.38 -19.91 43.09
C GLU A 369 2.99 -20.45 42.79
N LYS A 370 2.18 -19.73 42.00
CA LYS A 370 0.78 -20.13 41.75
C LYS A 370 0.60 -21.03 40.54
N HIS A 371 1.39 -20.82 39.50
CA HIS A 371 1.28 -21.56 38.24
C HIS A 371 2.41 -22.56 38.04
N ARG A 372 3.43 -22.57 38.91
CA ARG A 372 4.65 -23.40 38.81
C ARG A 372 5.46 -23.14 37.53
N LEU A 373 5.23 -21.99 36.90
CA LEU A 373 5.88 -21.59 35.65
C LEU A 373 7.03 -20.63 35.95
N GLU A 374 8.22 -20.97 35.47
CA GLU A 374 9.36 -20.04 35.50
C GLU A 374 9.32 -19.16 34.26
N VAL A 375 8.97 -17.88 34.42
CA VAL A 375 8.97 -16.91 33.31
C VAL A 375 10.40 -16.65 32.86
N THR A 376 10.73 -17.06 31.64
CA THR A 376 12.05 -16.85 31.02
C THR A 376 12.12 -15.56 30.22
N MET A 377 11.01 -15.16 29.60
CA MET A 377 10.88 -13.90 28.87
C MET A 377 9.49 -13.30 29.07
N LEU A 378 9.43 -11.97 29.16
CA LEU A 378 8.20 -11.19 29.34
C LEU A 378 8.25 -9.96 28.43
N SER A 379 7.19 -9.77 27.63
CA SER A 379 7.11 -8.66 26.68
C SER A 379 5.72 -8.03 26.64
N GLN A 380 5.68 -6.78 26.16
CA GLN A 380 4.45 -6.08 25.80
C GLN A 380 4.60 -5.56 24.36
N GLY A 381 3.89 -6.18 23.42
CA GLY A 381 4.10 -5.92 21.99
C GLY A 381 5.56 -6.16 21.61
N VAL A 382 6.23 -5.15 21.04
CA VAL A 382 7.64 -5.22 20.64
C VAL A 382 8.63 -4.92 21.78
N CYS A 383 8.15 -4.57 22.97
CA CYS A 383 8.99 -4.17 24.10
C CYS A 383 9.30 -5.35 25.02
N MET A 384 10.57 -5.79 25.07
CA MET A 384 11.03 -6.81 26.02
C MET A 384 11.23 -6.21 27.42
N LEU A 385 10.33 -6.57 28.35
CA LEU A 385 10.30 -6.04 29.71
C LEU A 385 11.28 -6.79 30.62
N TYR A 386 11.37 -8.10 30.45
CA TYR A 386 12.29 -8.97 31.19
C TYR A 386 12.72 -10.16 30.33
N SER A 387 13.96 -10.62 30.53
CA SER A 387 14.46 -11.90 30.05
C SER A 387 15.62 -12.39 30.94
N PHE A 388 15.76 -13.71 31.09
CA PHE A 388 16.81 -14.31 31.92
C PHE A 388 18.24 -14.03 31.41
N PHE A 389 18.42 -13.77 30.11
CA PHE A 389 19.73 -13.47 29.50
C PHE A 389 20.07 -11.97 29.49
N MET A 390 19.19 -11.12 30.00
CA MET A 390 19.49 -9.69 30.16
C MET A 390 20.59 -9.46 31.21
N ALA A 391 21.38 -8.40 31.05
CA ALA A 391 22.43 -8.03 32.00
C ALA A 391 21.86 -7.89 33.42
N LYS A 392 22.44 -8.60 34.40
CA LYS A 392 21.94 -8.71 35.78
C LYS A 392 21.58 -7.36 36.42
N VAL A 393 22.40 -6.33 36.18
CA VAL A 393 22.17 -4.97 36.67
C VAL A 393 20.84 -4.39 36.14
N LYS A 394 20.57 -4.55 34.84
CA LYS A 394 19.33 -4.07 34.21
C LYS A 394 18.09 -4.81 34.72
N CYS A 395 18.22 -6.11 35.01
CA CYS A 395 17.13 -6.88 35.61
C CYS A 395 16.85 -6.39 37.02
N GLN A 396 17.87 -6.29 37.86
CA GLN A 396 17.74 -5.85 39.25
C GLN A 396 17.14 -4.45 39.38
N GLU A 397 17.50 -3.51 38.50
CA GLU A 397 16.88 -2.18 38.45
C GLU A 397 15.37 -2.20 38.19
N ARG A 398 14.84 -3.22 37.52
CA ARG A 398 13.42 -3.33 37.16
C ARG A 398 12.63 -4.15 38.16
N MET A 399 13.27 -5.04 38.93
CA MET A 399 12.60 -5.99 39.82
C MET A 399 11.68 -5.32 40.86
N SER A 400 12.09 -4.18 41.40
CA SER A 400 11.31 -3.43 42.40
C SER A 400 10.30 -2.46 41.80
N LEU A 401 10.31 -2.26 40.48
CA LEU A 401 9.40 -1.32 39.82
C LEU A 401 8.03 -1.97 39.60
N PRO A 402 6.93 -1.21 39.78
CA PRO A 402 5.61 -1.61 39.30
C PRO A 402 5.63 -1.97 37.82
N MET A 403 4.86 -2.97 37.40
CA MET A 403 4.79 -3.38 35.99
C MET A 403 4.45 -2.22 35.04
N SER A 404 3.59 -1.29 35.48
CA SER A 404 3.23 -0.09 34.71
C SER A 404 4.44 0.82 34.46
N GLU A 405 5.31 1.00 35.46
CA GLU A 405 6.53 1.79 35.39
C GLU A 405 7.63 1.08 34.58
N VAL A 406 7.72 -0.25 34.68
CA VAL A 406 8.61 -1.05 33.80
C VAL A 406 8.23 -0.82 32.34
N VAL A 407 6.95 -0.89 32.00
CA VAL A 407 6.44 -0.61 30.66
C VAL A 407 6.80 0.81 30.21
N LYS A 408 6.55 1.83 31.04
CA LYS A 408 6.90 3.23 30.70
C LYS A 408 8.40 3.41 30.47
N LYS A 409 9.23 2.84 31.35
CA LYS A 409 10.70 2.95 31.27
C LYS A 409 11.25 2.29 30.00
N VAL A 410 10.72 1.12 29.62
CA VAL A 410 11.22 0.35 28.46
C VAL A 410 10.68 0.90 27.14
N SER A 411 9.38 1.15 27.07
CA SER A 411 8.76 1.69 25.84
C SER A 411 9.12 3.16 25.58
N LYS A 412 9.59 3.88 26.62
CA LYS A 412 9.77 5.35 26.63
C LYS A 412 8.48 6.12 26.30
N LYS A 413 7.33 5.46 26.44
CA LYS A 413 6.00 6.05 26.22
C LYS A 413 5.25 6.13 27.54
N ARG A 414 4.45 7.19 27.69
CA ARG A 414 3.54 7.29 28.83
C ARG A 414 2.36 6.34 28.59
N LEU A 415 1.87 5.74 29.68
CA LEU A 415 0.60 5.03 29.64
C LEU A 415 -0.51 6.08 29.67
N GLU A 416 -1.37 6.04 28.65
CA GLU A 416 -2.48 6.96 28.54
C GLU A 416 -3.52 6.71 29.65
N PRO A 417 -4.17 7.74 30.22
CA PRO A 417 -5.09 7.59 31.35
C PRO A 417 -6.29 6.67 31.11
N HIS A 418 -6.65 6.41 29.85
CA HIS A 418 -7.77 5.54 29.48
C HIS A 418 -7.39 4.05 29.45
N VAL A 419 -6.11 3.70 29.57
CA VAL A 419 -5.64 2.32 29.54
C VAL A 419 -5.99 1.64 30.87
N LYS A 420 -6.88 0.65 30.82
CA LYS A 420 -7.34 -0.10 32.01
C LYS A 420 -6.68 -1.47 32.17
N ALA A 421 -6.06 -1.99 31.13
CA ALA A 421 -5.35 -3.26 31.18
C ALA A 421 -4.17 -3.25 30.20
N LEU A 422 -3.14 -4.00 30.56
CA LEU A 422 -1.98 -4.29 29.75
C LEU A 422 -2.04 -5.77 29.33
N VAL A 423 -1.59 -6.06 28.12
CA VAL A 423 -1.45 -7.43 27.62
C VAL A 423 0.03 -7.78 27.62
N PHE A 424 0.38 -8.90 28.25
CA PHE A 424 1.74 -9.40 28.28
C PHE A 424 1.84 -10.78 27.64
N GLU A 425 2.90 -10.97 26.87
CA GLU A 425 3.29 -12.26 26.30
C GLU A 425 4.43 -12.85 27.12
N LEU A 426 4.35 -14.16 27.37
CA LEU A 426 5.28 -14.89 28.23
C LEU A 426 5.95 -16.01 27.44
N CYS A 427 7.23 -16.23 27.71
CA CYS A 427 7.87 -17.54 27.52
C CYS A 427 8.17 -18.09 28.91
N CYS A 428 7.89 -19.38 29.11
CA CYS A 428 7.97 -20.02 30.41
C CYS A 428 8.61 -21.39 30.30
N ASN A 429 9.39 -21.75 31.32
CA ASN A 429 9.82 -23.12 31.54
C ASN A 429 8.92 -23.79 32.58
N ASP A 430 8.73 -25.09 32.42
CA ASP A 430 8.07 -25.95 33.39
C ASP A 430 9.01 -26.32 34.57
N GLU A 431 8.55 -27.19 35.49
CA GLU A 431 9.36 -27.59 36.66
C GLU A 431 10.58 -28.45 36.28
N ASN A 432 10.59 -29.02 35.06
CA ASN A 432 11.69 -29.81 34.51
C ASN A 432 12.68 -28.94 33.71
N GLY A 433 12.39 -27.65 33.54
CA GLY A 433 13.19 -26.72 32.75
C GLY A 433 12.91 -26.79 31.25
N GLU A 434 11.82 -27.44 30.82
CA GLU A 434 11.38 -27.50 29.42
C GLU A 434 10.54 -26.27 29.06
N ASP A 435 10.77 -25.69 27.88
CA ASP A 435 9.99 -24.54 27.39
C ASP A 435 8.55 -24.98 27.07
N VAL A 436 7.57 -24.24 27.57
CA VAL A 436 6.14 -24.54 27.42
C VAL A 436 5.36 -23.35 26.91
N GLU A 437 4.45 -23.61 25.98
CA GLU A 437 3.49 -22.59 25.51
C GLU A 437 2.37 -22.40 26.55
N VAL A 438 2.11 -21.13 26.88
CA VAL A 438 1.12 -20.72 27.87
C VAL A 438 0.26 -19.58 27.34
N PRO A 439 -0.96 -19.39 27.89
CA PRO A 439 -1.79 -18.24 27.54
C PRO A 439 -1.11 -16.89 27.80
N TYR A 440 -1.51 -15.86 27.07
CA TYR A 440 -1.11 -14.48 27.37
C TYR A 440 -1.71 -13.99 28.71
N VAL A 441 -1.18 -12.88 29.22
CA VAL A 441 -1.66 -12.27 30.46
C VAL A 441 -2.46 -11.02 30.17
N ARG A 442 -3.66 -10.94 30.73
CA ARG A 442 -4.40 -9.69 30.88
C ARG A 442 -4.14 -9.14 32.28
N TYR A 443 -3.35 -8.08 32.33
CA TYR A 443 -2.95 -7.40 33.55
C TYR A 443 -3.82 -6.15 33.76
N THR A 444 -4.77 -6.20 34.69
CA THR A 444 -5.72 -5.10 34.92
C THR A 444 -5.11 -4.06 35.85
N LEU A 445 -5.00 -2.83 35.36
CA LEU A 445 -4.59 -1.66 36.13
C LEU A 445 -5.78 -1.25 37.02
N SER A 446 -5.52 -1.02 38.30
CA SER A 446 -6.52 -0.66 39.31
C SER A 446 -7.22 0.66 39.03
#